data_AF-A0A954TR81-F1
#
_entry.id   AF-A0A954TR81-F1
#
_cell.length_a   1.000
_cell.length_b   1.000
_cell.length_c   1.000
_cell.angle_alpha   90.00
_cell.angle_beta   90.00
_cell.angle_gamma   90.00
#
_symmetry.space_group_name_H-M   'P 1'
#
loop_
_entity.id
_entity.type
_entity.pdbx_description
1 polymer ?
#
loop_
_entity_poly.entity_id
_entity_poly.type
_entity_poly.pdbx_seq_one_letter_code
_entity_poly.pdbx_strand_id
1 'polypeptide(L)'
;MTFQPKKSDATSSHVTGVQHVRLERLPNLSGDTKPLQFPEMIADRIWFDAEHKRLAFRGFMSKATYDRLHALSNDSAYLRAIDELFRTSIFEEATEKPRSFTKLLPIAAIATVALLAAALALPIRLLIVR
;
A
#
# COMPACT_ATOMS: atom_id res chain seq x y z
N MET A 1 -2.90 -27.89 33.87
CA MET A 1 -2.09 -28.55 32.83
C MET A 1 -3.07 -29.17 31.85
N THR A 2 -3.20 -28.84 30.57
CA THR A 2 -2.42 -28.01 29.64
C THR A 2 -3.37 -27.74 28.47
N PHE A 3 -3.73 -26.48 28.20
CA PHE A 3 -4.49 -26.12 27.00
C PHE A 3 -3.51 -26.04 25.83
N GLN A 4 -3.55 -27.03 24.95
CA GLN A 4 -2.96 -26.96 23.62
C GLN A 4 -4.10 -26.76 22.61
N PRO A 5 -4.24 -25.59 21.96
CA PRO A 5 -5.13 -25.51 20.82
C PRO A 5 -4.51 -26.23 19.62
N LYS A 6 -5.22 -27.27 19.18
CA LYS A 6 -4.94 -28.11 18.02
C LYS A 6 -4.94 -27.28 16.73
N LYS A 7 -3.88 -27.45 15.94
CA LYS A 7 -3.63 -26.79 14.64
C LYS A 7 -4.08 -27.71 13.51
N SER A 8 -5.31 -27.56 13.03
CA SER A 8 -5.92 -28.20 11.83
C SER A 8 -7.36 -27.67 11.77
N ASP A 9 -7.93 -27.08 10.72
CA ASP A 9 -7.80 -27.38 9.30
C ASP A 9 -8.17 -26.16 8.45
N ALA A 10 -7.62 -26.16 7.25
CA ALA A 10 -7.95 -25.27 6.16
C ALA A 10 -9.45 -25.27 5.87
N THR A 11 -10.14 -24.18 6.21
CA THR A 11 -11.32 -23.73 5.47
C THR A 11 -10.87 -22.57 4.61
N SER A 12 -10.78 -22.83 3.31
CA SER A 12 -10.56 -21.90 2.22
C SER A 12 -11.42 -20.65 2.40
N SER A 13 -10.86 -19.66 3.08
CA SER A 13 -11.40 -18.33 3.15
C SER A 13 -10.71 -17.62 2.01
N HIS A 14 -11.39 -17.43 0.87
CA HIS A 14 -11.04 -16.33 -0.01
C HIS A 14 -11.13 -15.08 0.86
N VAL A 15 -9.99 -14.69 1.44
CA VAL A 15 -9.87 -13.48 2.26
C VAL A 15 -10.07 -12.34 1.28
N THR A 16 -11.31 -11.96 1.07
CA THR A 16 -11.64 -10.69 0.46
C THR A 16 -11.22 -9.65 1.49
N GLY A 17 -9.96 -9.25 1.42
CA GLY A 17 -9.36 -8.25 2.31
C GLY A 17 -10.21 -6.99 2.30
N VAL A 18 -10.40 -6.41 3.49
CA VAL A 18 -10.95 -5.07 3.60
C VAL A 18 -9.77 -4.11 3.46
N GLN A 19 -9.81 -3.30 2.42
CA GLN A 19 -8.86 -2.22 2.20
C GLN A 19 -9.30 -1.01 3.00
N HIS A 20 -8.34 -0.38 3.68
CA HIS A 20 -8.58 0.85 4.44
C HIS A 20 -7.68 1.95 3.93
N VAL A 21 -8.26 3.10 3.61
CA VAL A 21 -7.53 4.31 3.23
C VAL A 21 -7.90 5.43 4.18
N ARG A 22 -6.93 6.29 4.48
CA ARG A 22 -7.16 7.43 5.37
C ARG A 22 -8.11 8.43 4.71
N LEU A 23 -9.17 8.82 5.40
CA LEU A 23 -10.09 9.87 4.99
C LEU A 23 -10.56 10.62 6.24
N GLU A 24 -10.26 11.90 6.33
CA GLU A 24 -10.53 12.66 7.57
C GLU A 24 -12.04 12.85 7.83
N ARG A 25 -12.83 12.99 6.77
CA ARG A 25 -14.28 13.14 6.81
C ARG A 25 -14.91 12.69 5.50
N LEU A 26 -16.16 12.24 5.54
CA LEU A 26 -16.95 12.13 4.33
C LEU A 26 -17.30 13.54 3.82
N PRO A 27 -17.24 13.77 2.50
CA PRO A 27 -17.79 14.99 1.93
C PRO A 27 -19.30 15.00 2.10
N ASN A 28 -19.90 16.18 1.99
CA ASN A 28 -21.34 16.27 1.80
C ASN A 28 -21.67 16.15 0.31
N LEU A 29 -22.90 15.78 0.00
CA LEU A 29 -23.40 15.84 -1.37
C LEU A 29 -23.28 17.29 -1.88
N SER A 30 -22.76 17.46 -3.09
CA SER A 30 -22.49 18.77 -3.69
C SER A 30 -23.70 19.70 -3.60
N GLY A 31 -23.64 20.70 -2.72
CA GLY A 31 -24.70 21.70 -2.51
C GLY A 31 -25.59 21.46 -1.29
N ASP A 32 -25.49 20.30 -0.62
CA ASP A 32 -26.30 19.94 0.54
C ASP A 32 -25.48 19.90 1.84
N THR A 33 -26.16 20.07 2.98
CA THR A 33 -25.62 19.82 4.33
C THR A 33 -25.67 18.35 4.74
N LYS A 34 -26.20 17.48 3.86
CA LYS A 34 -26.39 16.06 4.14
C LYS A 34 -25.09 15.27 3.88
N PRO A 35 -24.72 14.33 4.77
CA PRO A 35 -23.57 13.47 4.55
C PRO A 35 -23.75 12.64 3.27
N LEU A 36 -22.65 12.45 2.53
CA LEU A 36 -22.61 11.59 1.35
C LEU A 36 -23.13 10.19 1.68
N GLN A 37 -24.04 9.71 0.82
CA GLN A 37 -24.60 8.38 0.89
C GLN A 37 -23.99 7.53 -0.22
N PHE A 38 -23.60 6.30 0.11
CA PHE A 38 -23.11 5.36 -0.89
C PHE A 38 -24.30 4.70 -1.63
N PRO A 39 -24.22 4.51 -2.95
CA PRO A 39 -25.22 3.77 -3.70
C PRO A 39 -25.46 2.37 -3.12
N GLU A 40 -26.72 1.94 -3.04
CA GLU A 40 -27.12 0.67 -2.40
C GLU A 40 -26.32 -0.54 -2.91
N MET A 41 -26.07 -0.59 -4.22
CA MET A 41 -25.33 -1.67 -4.87
C MET A 41 -23.90 -1.85 -4.34
N ILE A 42 -23.32 -0.84 -3.69
CA ILE A 42 -21.96 -0.88 -3.14
C ILE A 42 -21.91 -0.61 -1.63
N ALA A 43 -23.02 -0.18 -1.02
CA ALA A 43 -23.10 0.15 0.40
C ALA A 43 -22.70 -1.01 1.32
N ASP A 44 -22.95 -2.26 0.92
CA ASP A 44 -22.53 -3.45 1.66
C ASP A 44 -21.01 -3.69 1.65
N ARG A 45 -20.30 -2.99 0.76
CA ARG A 45 -18.87 -3.19 0.50
C ARG A 45 -18.06 -1.95 0.82
N ILE A 46 -18.66 -0.77 0.92
CA ILE A 46 -17.96 0.48 1.23
C ILE A 46 -18.60 1.17 2.42
N TRP A 47 -17.78 1.59 3.37
CA TRP A 47 -18.25 2.36 4.52
C TRP A 47 -17.16 3.29 5.02
N PHE A 48 -17.59 4.34 5.71
CA PHE A 48 -16.71 5.27 6.38
C PHE A 48 -16.65 4.96 7.87
N ASP A 49 -15.45 4.78 8.39
CA ASP A 49 -15.15 4.67 9.80
C ASP A 49 -14.72 6.03 10.33
N ALA A 50 -15.65 6.71 11.03
CA ALA A 50 -15.41 8.02 11.61
C ALA A 50 -14.51 7.98 12.86
N GLU A 51 -14.46 6.84 13.57
CA GLU A 51 -13.63 6.66 14.76
C GLU A 51 -12.15 6.62 14.37
N HIS A 52 -11.83 5.86 13.32
CA HIS A 52 -10.47 5.70 12.82
C HIS A 52 -10.12 6.65 11.67
N LYS A 53 -11.08 7.46 11.21
CA LYS A 53 -10.97 8.39 10.08
C LYS A 53 -10.46 7.70 8.82
N ARG A 54 -11.17 6.65 8.41
CA ARG A 54 -10.80 5.80 7.28
C ARG A 54 -11.99 5.46 6.42
N LEU A 55 -11.78 5.41 5.12
CA LEU A 55 -12.69 4.81 4.17
C LEU A 55 -12.30 3.35 3.96
N ALA A 56 -13.25 2.44 4.12
CA ALA A 56 -13.04 1.01 4.01
C ALA A 56 -13.79 0.45 2.79
N PHE A 57 -13.15 -0.46 2.07
CA PHE A 57 -13.73 -1.17 0.94
C PHE A 57 -13.44 -2.66 1.00
N ARG A 58 -14.46 -3.51 0.86
CA ARG A 58 -14.35 -4.96 0.91
C ARG A 58 -14.25 -5.56 -0.49
N GLY A 59 -13.14 -6.25 -0.76
CA GLY A 59 -12.90 -7.03 -1.97
C GLY A 59 -12.46 -6.22 -3.19
N PHE A 60 -12.68 -6.76 -4.39
CA PHE A 60 -12.22 -6.17 -5.65
C PHE A 60 -13.06 -4.97 -6.09
N MET A 61 -12.43 -3.85 -6.39
CA MET A 61 -13.08 -2.64 -6.92
C MET A 61 -13.00 -2.64 -8.45
N SER A 62 -14.13 -2.82 -9.13
CA SER A 62 -14.17 -2.71 -10.58
C SER A 62 -14.06 -1.25 -11.03
N LYS A 63 -13.60 -1.03 -12.28
CA LYS A 63 -13.57 0.31 -12.88
C LYS A 63 -14.94 1.00 -12.85
N ALA A 64 -16.02 0.26 -13.09
CA ALA A 64 -17.37 0.81 -13.03
C ALA A 64 -17.75 1.29 -11.61
N THR A 65 -17.32 0.57 -10.57
CA THR A 65 -17.50 1.00 -9.17
C THR A 65 -16.66 2.24 -8.86
N TYR A 66 -15.42 2.28 -9.34
CA TYR A 66 -14.55 3.44 -9.22
C TYR A 66 -15.16 4.68 -9.88
N ASP A 67 -15.57 4.60 -11.14
CA ASP A 67 -16.14 5.73 -11.88
C ASP A 67 -17.39 6.27 -11.17
N ARG A 68 -18.23 5.39 -10.60
CA ARG A 68 -19.41 5.80 -9.81
C ARG A 68 -19.03 6.50 -8.52
N LEU A 69 -18.12 5.93 -7.73
CA LEU A 69 -17.68 6.52 -6.47
C LEU A 69 -17.00 7.87 -6.67
N HIS A 70 -16.18 7.98 -7.72
CA HIS A 70 -15.52 9.21 -8.12
C HIS A 70 -16.52 10.30 -8.55
N ALA A 71 -17.67 9.94 -9.14
CA ALA A 71 -18.69 10.89 -9.54
C ALA A 71 -19.56 11.43 -8.37
N LEU A 72 -19.49 10.84 -7.18
CA LEU A 72 -20.35 11.24 -6.05
C LEU A 72 -19.96 12.60 -5.42
N SER A 73 -18.70 13.01 -5.55
CA SER A 73 -18.20 14.25 -4.95
C SER A 73 -16.98 14.77 -5.68
N ASN A 74 -16.81 16.09 -5.70
CA ASN A 74 -15.62 16.77 -6.22
C ASN A 74 -14.60 17.11 -5.11
N ASP A 75 -14.79 16.60 -3.89
CA ASP A 75 -13.84 16.81 -2.79
C ASP A 75 -12.51 16.08 -3.08
N SER A 76 -11.42 16.84 -3.09
CA SER A 76 -10.11 16.33 -3.49
C SER A 76 -9.54 15.29 -2.53
N ALA A 77 -9.87 15.36 -1.23
CA ALA A 77 -9.41 14.37 -0.26
C ALA A 77 -10.16 13.05 -0.46
N TYR A 78 -11.46 13.12 -0.70
CA TYR A 78 -12.27 11.96 -1.05
C TYR A 78 -11.80 11.29 -2.34
N LEU A 79 -11.60 12.05 -3.42
CA LEU A 79 -11.13 11.50 -4.70
C LEU A 79 -9.78 10.78 -4.58
N ARG A 80 -8.84 11.35 -3.82
CA ARG A 80 -7.55 10.69 -3.54
C ARG A 80 -7.73 9.38 -2.76
N ALA A 81 -8.66 9.34 -1.81
CA ALA A 81 -8.95 8.12 -1.07
C ALA A 81 -9.55 7.03 -1.97
N ILE A 82 -10.43 7.40 -2.90
CA ILE A 82 -10.99 6.48 -3.90
C ILE A 82 -9.90 5.96 -4.86
N ASP A 83 -8.99 6.81 -5.33
CA ASP A 83 -7.84 6.40 -6.16
C ASP A 83 -6.95 5.38 -5.45
N GLU A 84 -6.66 5.62 -4.17
CA GLU A 84 -5.83 4.72 -3.37
C GLU A 84 -6.54 3.38 -3.13
N LEU A 85 -7.85 3.38 -2.81
CA LEU A 85 -8.64 2.16 -2.68
C LEU A 85 -8.67 1.35 -3.98
N PHE A 86 -8.80 2.03 -5.12
CA PHE A 86 -8.77 1.36 -6.42
C PHE A 86 -7.41 0.70 -6.66
N ARG A 87 -6.30 1.38 -6.37
CA ARG A 87 -4.96 0.81 -6.52
C ARG A 87 -4.73 -0.39 -5.61
N THR A 88 -5.09 -0.30 -4.33
CA THR A 88 -4.85 -1.37 -3.35
C THR A 88 -5.75 -2.58 -3.56
N SER A 89 -7.01 -2.36 -3.93
CA SER A 89 -7.97 -3.44 -4.19
C SER A 89 -7.64 -4.29 -5.44
N ILE A 90 -6.92 -3.73 -6.41
CA ILE A 90 -6.46 -4.47 -7.60
C ILE A 90 -5.15 -5.22 -7.31
N PHE A 91 -4.29 -4.69 -6.44
CA PHE A 91 -2.94 -5.23 -6.25
C PHE A 91 -2.87 -6.41 -5.25
N GLU A 92 -3.87 -6.58 -4.37
CA GLU A 92 -3.83 -7.63 -3.34
C GLU A 92 -3.95 -9.06 -3.90
N GLU A 93 -4.36 -9.25 -5.15
CA GLU A 93 -4.30 -10.57 -5.82
C GLU A 93 -2.87 -11.06 -6.08
N ALA A 94 -1.84 -10.19 -6.00
CA ALA A 94 -0.46 -10.57 -6.31
C ALA A 94 0.35 -11.04 -5.09
N THR A 95 -0.20 -11.04 -3.88
CA THR A 95 0.58 -11.35 -2.67
C THR A 95 -0.09 -12.37 -1.75
N GLU A 96 0.10 -13.64 -2.05
CA GLU A 96 0.22 -14.64 -0.98
C GLU A 96 1.42 -14.27 -0.09
N LYS A 97 1.15 -14.01 1.21
CA LYS A 97 2.11 -13.54 2.23
C LYS A 97 3.14 -14.63 2.60
N PRO A 98 4.35 -14.28 3.09
CA PRO A 98 4.43 -14.22 4.56
C PRO A 98 5.40 -13.19 5.17
N ARG A 99 4.96 -12.69 6.34
CA ARG A 99 5.71 -12.45 7.58
C ARG A 99 6.87 -11.43 7.59
N SER A 100 6.64 -10.37 8.37
CA SER A 100 7.59 -9.66 9.23
C SER A 100 9.08 -9.79 8.87
N PHE A 101 9.62 -8.76 8.24
CA PHE A 101 11.02 -8.39 8.43
C PHE A 101 11.09 -7.06 9.16
N THR A 102 10.78 -7.13 10.45
CA THR A 102 11.32 -6.21 11.44
C THR A 102 12.84 -6.19 11.27
N LYS A 103 13.39 -5.02 10.95
CA LYS A 103 14.79 -4.58 11.14
C LYS A 103 15.89 -5.63 10.92
N LEU A 104 16.56 -5.59 9.77
CA LEU A 104 18.03 -5.71 9.68
C LEU A 104 18.54 -5.03 8.39
N LEU A 105 18.94 -3.77 8.51
CA LEU A 105 20.00 -3.19 7.68
C LEU A 105 21.30 -3.95 7.97
N PRO A 106 22.09 -4.26 6.93
CA PRO A 106 23.47 -3.80 6.95
C PRO A 106 23.89 -3.15 5.63
N ILE A 107 24.17 -1.85 5.71
CA ILE A 107 25.40 -1.18 5.25
C ILE A 107 26.23 -1.96 4.20
N ALA A 108 26.12 -1.59 2.93
CA ALA A 108 27.16 -1.87 1.93
C ALA A 108 26.98 -1.03 0.66
N ALA A 109 27.16 0.30 0.75
CA ALA A 109 27.38 1.14 -0.44
C ALA A 109 28.14 2.43 -0.07
N ILE A 110 29.23 2.31 0.68
CA ILE A 110 30.25 3.37 0.79
C ILE A 110 31.58 2.73 0.40
N ALA A 111 31.80 2.50 -0.90
CA ALA A 111 33.09 2.03 -1.41
C ALA A 111 33.24 2.24 -2.93
N THR A 112 33.01 3.44 -3.47
CA THR A 112 33.33 3.72 -4.89
C THR A 112 34.10 5.00 -5.18
N VAL A 113 34.40 5.87 -4.20
CA VAL A 113 35.08 7.15 -4.51
C VAL A 113 36.58 7.18 -4.17
N ALA A 114 37.15 6.16 -3.52
CA ALA A 114 38.54 6.21 -3.07
C ALA A 114 39.59 5.54 -3.98
N LEU A 115 39.23 4.99 -5.15
CA LEU A 115 40.18 4.25 -6.01
C LEU A 115 40.74 5.04 -7.21
N LEU A 116 40.43 6.33 -7.36
CA LEU A 116 40.90 7.14 -8.50
C LEU A 116 42.08 8.08 -8.18
N ALA A 117 42.58 8.10 -6.93
CA ALA A 117 43.62 9.04 -6.50
C ALA A 117 45.05 8.46 -6.42
N ALA A 118 45.27 7.18 -6.76
CA ALA A 118 46.58 6.52 -6.63
C ALA A 118 47.31 6.25 -7.97
N ALA A 119 46.87 6.86 -9.07
CA ALA A 119 47.48 6.67 -10.40
C ALA A 119 48.55 7.72 -10.79
N LEU A 120 48.95 8.61 -9.87
CA LEU A 120 49.86 9.72 -10.18
C LEU A 120 50.98 9.90 -9.14
N ALA A 121 51.60 8.81 -8.70
CA ALA A 121 52.90 8.87 -8.05
C ALA A 121 53.64 7.55 -8.33
N LEU A 122 54.80 7.49 -8.96
CA LEU A 122 55.64 8.39 -9.74
C LEU A 122 56.51 7.40 -10.56
N PRO A 123 57.03 7.77 -11.73
CA PRO A 123 57.80 6.89 -12.59
C PRO A 123 59.20 6.66 -12.00
N ILE A 124 59.99 5.82 -12.68
CA ILE A 124 61.43 5.62 -12.47
C ILE A 124 61.75 4.64 -11.33
N ARG A 125 61.81 3.35 -11.66
CA ARG A 125 62.91 2.43 -11.30
C ARG A 125 62.65 1.06 -11.94
N LEU A 126 63.69 0.44 -12.47
CA LEU A 126 63.71 -0.84 -13.21
C LEU A 126 63.21 -0.71 -14.65
N LEU A 127 64.05 -0.29 -15.59
CA LEU A 127 65.31 -0.92 -16.02
C LEU A 127 65.10 -2.30 -16.65
N ILE A 128 65.65 -2.42 -17.85
CA ILE A 128 66.43 -3.58 -18.28
C ILE A 128 65.60 -4.86 -18.29
N VAL A 129 65.09 -5.17 -19.47
CA VAL A 129 65.28 -6.46 -20.13
C VAL A 129 64.61 -6.36 -21.52
N ARG A 130 65.46 -6.50 -22.53
CA ARG A 130 65.24 -6.55 -23.98
C ARG A 130 65.24 -5.23 -24.74
#